data_AF-A0A3B5YSI1-F1
#
_entry.id   AF-A0A3B5YSI1-F1
#
_cell.length_a   1.000
_cell.length_b   1.000
_cell.length_c   1.000
_cell.angle_alpha   90.00
_cell.angle_beta   90.00
_cell.angle_gamma   90.00
#
_symmetry.space_group_name_H-M   'P 1'
#
loop_
_entity.id
_entity.type
_entity.pdbx_description
1 polymer ?
#
loop_
_entity_poly.entity_id
_entity_poly.type
_entity_poly.pdbx_seq_one_letter_code
_entity_poly.pdbx_strand_id
1 'polypeptide(L)'
;MRKARERLRALSTVKEQLGIRPAEASASSSAPAVAGICRNISEAAHFVEEGKIAGFAEHTRLLMKWLTRVADPRRIIVAVCGVGGVGKTTVATNVYNKIAANCNFDCTAWVTVSKNFTTEDLMRRIIKELHRGVRDNALGDTQEMD
;
A
#
# COMPACT_ATOMS: atom_id res chain seq x y z
N MET A 1 26.74 -27.85 6.75
CA MET A 1 26.86 -27.48 5.32
C MET A 1 25.73 -27.97 4.39
N ARG A 2 24.92 -29.00 4.76
CA ARG A 2 23.85 -29.56 3.90
C ARG A 2 22.68 -28.59 3.65
N LYS A 3 22.21 -27.93 4.70
CA LYS A 3 21.07 -26.98 4.70
C LYS A 3 21.28 -25.77 3.78
N ALA A 4 22.51 -25.31 3.62
CA ALA A 4 22.84 -24.20 2.73
C ALA A 4 22.70 -24.58 1.25
N ARG A 5 23.06 -25.82 0.89
CA ARG A 5 22.95 -26.33 -0.49
C ARG A 5 21.49 -26.57 -0.89
N GLU A 6 20.67 -27.01 0.05
CA GLU A 6 19.22 -27.17 -0.18
C GLU A 6 18.53 -25.83 -0.45
N ARG A 7 18.88 -24.78 0.32
CA ARG A 7 18.35 -23.43 0.08
C ARG A 7 18.81 -22.86 -1.26
N LEU A 8 20.04 -23.14 -1.67
CA LEU A 8 20.55 -22.71 -2.98
C LEU A 8 19.82 -23.41 -4.13
N ARG A 9 19.50 -24.70 -3.99
CA ARG A 9 18.68 -25.43 -4.97
C ARG A 9 17.26 -24.91 -5.05
N ALA A 10 16.62 -24.66 -3.90
CA ALA A 10 15.26 -24.11 -3.87
C ALA A 10 15.19 -22.73 -4.56
N LEU A 11 16.18 -21.86 -4.33
CA LEU A 11 16.27 -20.57 -5.01
C LEU A 11 16.56 -20.70 -6.50
N SER A 12 17.34 -21.72 -6.91
CA SER A 12 17.61 -22.01 -8.32
C SER A 12 16.34 -22.42 -9.07
N THR A 13 15.49 -23.24 -8.45
CA THR A 13 14.22 -23.66 -9.05
C THR A 13 13.23 -22.50 -9.19
N VAL A 14 13.18 -21.61 -8.19
CA VAL A 14 12.35 -20.40 -8.24
C VAL A 14 12.85 -19.40 -9.29
N LYS A 15 14.16 -19.32 -9.53
CA LYS A 15 14.75 -18.48 -10.60
C LYS A 15 14.29 -18.90 -11.99
N GLU A 16 14.18 -20.20 -12.26
CA GLU A 16 13.70 -20.72 -13.55
C GLU A 16 12.20 -20.47 -13.74
N GLN A 17 11.39 -20.61 -12.69
CA GLN A 17 9.96 -20.33 -12.72
C GLN A 17 9.62 -18.85 -12.92
N LEU A 18 10.49 -17.95 -12.48
CA LEU A 18 10.30 -16.49 -12.60
C LEU A 18 10.91 -15.90 -13.89
N GLY A 19 11.47 -16.72 -14.79
CA GLY A 19 11.97 -16.26 -16.09
C GLY A 19 13.12 -15.23 -16.01
N ILE A 20 13.84 -15.17 -14.88
CA ILE A 20 14.89 -14.18 -14.65
C ILE A 20 16.14 -14.57 -15.45
N ARG A 21 16.22 -14.10 -16.70
CA ARG A 21 17.42 -14.26 -17.53
C ARG A 21 18.50 -13.30 -17.01
N PRO A 22 19.73 -13.76 -16.76
CA PRO A 22 20.85 -12.85 -16.52
C PRO A 22 21.03 -12.00 -17.77
N ALA A 23 21.09 -10.68 -17.60
CA ALA A 23 21.48 -9.79 -18.69
C ALA A 23 22.92 -10.11 -19.07
N GLU A 24 23.14 -10.65 -20.27
CA GLU A 24 24.47 -10.77 -20.83
C GLU A 24 25.06 -9.37 -20.96
N ALA A 25 26.21 -9.16 -20.31
CA ALA A 25 26.94 -7.92 -20.34
C ALA A 25 27.56 -7.73 -21.73
N SER A 26 26.78 -7.15 -22.65
CA SER A 26 27.35 -6.44 -23.78
C SER A 26 27.51 -4.98 -23.37
N ALA A 27 28.76 -4.58 -23.18
CA ALA A 27 29.16 -3.24 -22.81
C ALA A 27 28.68 -2.24 -23.87
N SER A 28 27.61 -1.51 -23.57
CA SER A 28 27.35 -0.21 -24.17
C SER A 28 26.55 0.66 -23.20
N SER A 29 26.97 1.91 -23.14
CA SER A 29 26.57 2.94 -22.19
C SER A 29 25.07 3.26 -22.23
N SER A 30 24.39 3.09 -21.10
CA SER A 30 23.48 4.08 -20.50
C SER A 30 22.84 3.45 -19.25
N ALA A 31 22.80 4.16 -18.13
CA ALA A 31 22.17 3.68 -16.91
C ALA A 31 20.65 3.83 -17.01
N PRO A 32 19.89 2.72 -17.08
CA PRO A 32 18.66 2.64 -16.29
C PRO A 32 18.39 1.21 -15.80
N ALA A 33 18.95 0.81 -14.65
CA ALA A 33 18.53 -0.43 -13.97
C ALA A 33 18.23 -0.21 -12.48
N VAL A 34 18.81 0.81 -11.87
CA VAL A 34 18.62 1.11 -10.43
C VAL A 34 17.27 1.79 -10.16
N ALA A 35 16.71 2.52 -11.13
CA ALA A 35 15.45 3.26 -10.97
C ALA A 35 14.21 2.34 -10.86
N GLY A 36 14.26 1.13 -11.44
CA GLY A 36 13.15 0.18 -11.39
C GLY A 36 12.99 -0.51 -10.04
N ILE A 37 14.11 -0.82 -9.37
CA ILE A 37 14.13 -1.54 -8.09
C ILE A 37 13.51 -0.68 -6.98
N CYS A 38 13.73 0.64 -7.00
CA CYS A 38 13.23 1.55 -5.96
C CYS A 38 11.71 1.77 -6.00
N ARG A 39 11.04 1.64 -7.15
CA ARG A 39 9.58 1.82 -7.22
C ARG A 39 8.84 0.73 -6.45
N ASN A 40 9.34 -0.51 -6.50
CA ASN A 40 8.66 -1.66 -5.90
C ASN A 40 8.84 -1.73 -4.37
N ILE A 41 9.93 -1.17 -3.82
CA ILE A 41 10.15 -1.17 -2.35
C ILE A 41 9.13 -0.28 -1.64
N SER A 42 8.72 0.84 -2.25
CA SER A 42 7.67 1.70 -1.70
C SER A 42 6.31 1.00 -1.69
N GLU A 43 6.05 0.12 -2.66
CA GLU A 43 4.82 -0.67 -2.75
C GLU A 43 4.82 -1.81 -1.73
N ALA A 44 5.97 -2.47 -1.50
CA ALA A 44 6.11 -3.50 -0.48
C ALA A 44 5.98 -2.96 0.96
N ALA A 45 6.26 -1.68 1.19
CA ALA A 45 6.04 -1.04 2.49
C ALA A 45 4.56 -0.91 2.86
N HIS A 46 3.63 -1.08 1.91
CA HIS A 46 2.19 -1.15 2.18
C HIS A 46 1.73 -2.50 2.73
N PHE A 47 2.58 -3.53 2.70
CA PHE A 47 2.29 -4.85 3.29
C PHE A 47 2.71 -4.88 4.77
N VAL A 48 2.05 -4.07 5.60
CA VAL A 48 2.16 -4.21 7.05
C VAL A 48 0.97 -5.03 7.53
N GLU A 49 1.25 -6.28 7.91
CA GLU A 49 0.29 -7.20 8.51
C GLU A 49 -0.35 -6.58 9.77
N GLU A 50 -1.69 -6.63 9.85
CA GLU A 50 -2.53 -5.91 10.83
C GLU A 50 -2.24 -6.26 12.32
N GLY A 51 -1.39 -7.26 12.59
CA GLY A 51 -1.00 -7.67 13.94
C GLY A 51 0.36 -7.18 14.43
N LYS A 52 1.17 -6.50 13.61
CA LYS A 52 2.61 -6.28 13.90
C LYS A 52 3.01 -4.83 14.19
N ILE A 53 2.04 -3.92 14.28
CA ILE A 53 2.29 -2.49 14.54
C ILE A 53 2.18 -2.24 16.05
N ALA A 54 3.29 -2.38 16.77
CA ALA A 54 3.37 -2.04 18.20
C ALA A 54 3.50 -0.51 18.40
N GLY A 55 2.94 0.02 19.49
CA GLY A 55 3.16 1.42 19.94
C GLY A 55 2.22 2.48 19.36
N PHE A 56 1.41 2.16 18.34
CA PHE A 56 0.51 3.13 17.69
C PHE A 56 -0.98 2.92 17.97
N ALA A 57 -1.34 2.01 18.88
CA ALA A 57 -2.73 1.68 19.18
C ALA A 57 -3.55 2.90 19.62
N GLU A 58 -3.01 3.73 20.51
CA GLU A 58 -3.71 4.91 21.02
C GLU A 58 -3.90 5.99 19.94
N HIS A 59 -2.86 6.26 19.15
CA HIS A 59 -2.94 7.19 18.01
C HIS A 59 -3.98 6.73 16.98
N THR A 60 -3.99 5.43 16.67
CA THR A 60 -4.97 4.80 15.78
C THR A 60 -6.39 4.97 16.34
N ARG A 61 -6.57 4.72 17.64
CA ARG A 61 -7.87 4.86 18.32
C ARG A 61 -8.40 6.29 18.28
N LEU A 62 -7.54 7.29 18.52
CA LEU A 62 -7.91 8.71 18.47
C LEU A 62 -8.31 9.14 17.05
N LEU A 63 -7.53 8.76 16.04
CA LEU A 63 -7.84 9.05 14.65
C LEU A 63 -9.17 8.43 14.21
N MET A 64 -9.39 7.15 14.52
CA MET A 64 -10.67 6.48 14.27
C MET A 64 -11.82 7.22 14.95
N LYS A 65 -11.66 7.60 16.21
CA LYS A 65 -12.66 8.36 16.96
C LYS A 65 -13.00 9.69 16.27
N TRP A 66 -12.01 10.47 15.85
CA TRP A 66 -12.28 11.75 15.18
C TRP A 66 -12.93 11.60 13.82
N LEU A 67 -12.58 10.56 13.06
CA LEU A 67 -13.14 10.30 11.74
C LEU A 67 -14.57 9.73 11.80
N THR A 68 -14.94 9.03 12.88
CA THR A 68 -16.24 8.35 13.00
C THR A 68 -17.24 9.05 13.92
N ARG A 69 -16.81 9.89 14.88
CA ARG A 69 -17.70 10.45 15.92
C ARG A 69 -18.36 11.78 15.56
N VAL A 70 -18.44 12.16 14.30
CA VAL A 70 -18.98 13.48 13.97
C VAL A 70 -20.41 13.37 13.48
N ALA A 71 -21.31 13.90 14.30
CA ALA A 71 -22.73 14.11 14.00
C ALA A 71 -22.98 15.33 13.08
N ASP A 72 -21.92 15.96 12.58
CA ASP A 72 -21.95 17.16 11.74
C ASP A 72 -21.56 16.79 10.29
N PRO A 73 -22.39 17.08 9.28
CA PRO A 73 -22.13 16.74 7.88
C PRO A 73 -20.99 17.56 7.22
N ARG A 74 -20.34 18.46 7.97
CA ARG A 74 -19.29 19.34 7.44
C ARG A 74 -17.92 18.66 7.45
N ARG A 75 -17.38 18.46 6.24
CA ARG A 75 -16.04 17.97 5.88
C ARG A 75 -14.97 18.14 6.98
N ILE A 76 -14.30 17.03 7.35
CA ILE A 76 -13.23 17.00 8.36
C ILE A 76 -11.88 16.80 7.68
N ILE A 77 -10.84 17.51 8.15
CA ILE A 77 -9.46 17.32 7.72
C ILE A 77 -8.62 17.00 8.96
N VAL A 78 -7.85 15.91 8.90
CA VAL A 78 -6.93 15.50 9.96
C VAL A 78 -5.51 15.43 9.40
N ALA A 79 -4.56 16.08 10.08
CA ALA A 79 -3.15 16.05 9.72
C ALA A 79 -2.33 15.28 10.76
N VAL A 80 -1.43 14.41 10.30
CA VAL A 80 -0.48 13.68 11.15
C VAL A 80 0.91 14.28 10.95
N CYS A 81 1.42 14.95 11.98
CA CYS A 81 2.69 15.69 11.95
C CYS A 81 3.73 15.09 12.92
N GLY A 82 5.02 15.35 12.68
CA GLY A 82 6.11 14.80 13.49
C GLY A 82 7.42 14.63 12.72
N VAL A 83 8.49 14.30 13.44
CA VAL A 83 9.84 14.13 12.87
C VAL A 83 9.92 13.02 11.82
N GLY A 84 10.96 13.03 11.00
CA GLY A 84 11.24 11.97 10.03
C GLY A 84 11.41 10.60 10.73
N GLY A 85 10.97 9.52 10.10
CA GLY A 85 11.15 8.16 10.62
C GLY A 85 10.22 7.73 11.78
N VAL A 86 9.41 8.62 12.36
CA VAL A 86 8.54 8.30 13.52
C VAL A 86 7.31 7.43 13.17
N GLY A 87 7.12 7.05 11.90
CA GLY A 87 6.01 6.18 11.50
C GLY A 87 4.67 6.87 11.23
N LYS A 88 4.65 8.16 10.87
CA LYS A 88 3.41 8.90 10.53
C LYS A 88 2.58 8.20 9.46
N THR A 89 3.23 7.81 8.36
CA THR A 89 2.58 7.07 7.27
C THR A 89 2.05 5.74 7.78
N THR A 90 2.80 5.03 8.64
CA THR A 90 2.38 3.77 9.25
C THR A 90 1.07 3.92 10.03
N VAL A 91 0.94 4.96 10.85
CA VAL A 91 -0.30 5.23 11.59
C VAL A 91 -1.46 5.54 10.64
N ALA A 92 -1.23 6.41 9.65
CA ALA A 92 -2.27 6.78 8.68
C ALA A 92 -2.74 5.58 7.84
N THR A 93 -1.81 4.72 7.40
CA THR A 93 -2.11 3.47 6.68
C THR A 93 -2.92 2.51 7.54
N ASN A 94 -2.54 2.32 8.81
CA ASN A 94 -3.27 1.44 9.72
C ASN A 94 -4.72 1.91 9.97
N VAL A 95 -4.92 3.22 10.13
CA VAL A 95 -6.27 3.82 10.25
C VAL A 95 -7.06 3.65 8.96
N TYR A 96 -6.44 3.91 7.80
CA TYR A 96 -7.08 3.75 6.51
C TYR A 96 -7.58 2.32 6.27
N ASN A 97 -6.74 1.31 6.53
CA ASN A 97 -7.10 -0.10 6.35
C ASN A 97 -8.32 -0.47 7.20
N LYS A 98 -8.35 -0.04 8.47
CA LYS A 98 -9.50 -0.26 9.36
C LYS A 98 -10.77 0.43 8.85
N ILE A 99 -10.65 1.63 8.32
CA ILE A 99 -11.78 2.36 7.74
C ILE A 99 -12.31 1.64 6.50
N ALA A 100 -11.41 1.21 5.61
CA ALA A 100 -11.76 0.48 4.39
C ALA A 100 -12.44 -0.86 4.70
N ALA A 101 -12.02 -1.56 5.77
CA ALA A 101 -12.60 -2.84 6.19
C ALA A 101 -13.96 -2.70 6.92
N ASN A 102 -14.16 -1.62 7.69
CA ASN A 102 -15.34 -1.48 8.55
C ASN A 102 -16.56 -0.85 7.87
N CYS A 103 -16.49 -0.55 6.56
CA CYS A 103 -17.58 0.03 5.76
C CYS A 103 -18.25 1.27 6.38
N ASN A 104 -17.51 2.04 7.20
CA ASN A 104 -18.04 3.25 7.85
C ASN A 104 -18.25 4.42 6.88
N PHE A 105 -17.73 4.32 5.65
CA PHE A 105 -17.79 5.34 4.62
C PHE A 105 -18.20 4.68 3.30
N ASP A 106 -19.02 5.38 2.50
CA ASP A 106 -19.50 4.89 1.21
C ASP A 106 -18.35 4.58 0.23
N CYS A 107 -17.26 5.34 0.35
CA CYS A 107 -16.06 5.15 -0.45
C CYS A 107 -14.82 5.66 0.26
N THR A 108 -13.68 5.06 -0.05
CA THR A 108 -12.37 5.40 0.51
C THR A 108 -11.34 5.41 -0.61
N ALA A 109 -10.38 6.34 -0.56
CA ALA A 109 -9.26 6.38 -1.48
C ALA A 109 -7.95 6.65 -0.75
N TRP A 110 -6.90 5.96 -1.14
CA TRP A 110 -5.53 6.19 -0.67
C TRP A 110 -4.66 6.65 -1.83
N VAL A 111 -4.18 7.90 -1.77
CA VAL A 111 -3.38 8.49 -2.85
C VAL A 111 -2.05 9.02 -2.33
N THR A 112 -0.97 8.65 -3.01
CA THR A 112 0.36 9.22 -2.79
C THR A 112 0.59 10.40 -3.73
N VAL A 113 1.00 11.53 -3.16
CA VAL A 113 1.24 12.78 -3.90
C VAL A 113 2.74 13.06 -3.97
N SER A 114 3.27 13.23 -5.18
CA SER A 114 4.66 13.65 -5.42
C SER A 114 4.80 15.16 -5.23
N LYS A 115 6.02 15.64 -4.95
CA LYS A 115 6.30 17.10 -4.84
C LYS A 115 5.79 17.89 -6.05
N ASN A 116 5.97 17.32 -7.25
CA ASN A 116 5.47 17.88 -8.48
C ASN A 116 4.20 17.10 -8.86
N PHE A 117 3.05 17.74 -8.71
CA PHE A 117 1.76 17.22 -9.14
C PHE A 117 0.90 18.36 -9.68
N THR A 118 0.02 18.06 -10.63
CA THR A 118 -1.05 18.98 -11.03
C THR A 118 -2.36 18.58 -10.34
N THR A 119 -3.27 19.54 -10.18
CA THR A 119 -4.62 19.26 -9.66
C THR A 119 -5.33 18.20 -10.51
N GLU A 120 -5.17 18.26 -11.83
CA GLU A 120 -5.75 17.29 -12.75
C GLU A 120 -5.21 15.88 -12.49
N ASP A 121 -3.90 15.72 -12.36
CA ASP A 121 -3.27 14.42 -12.08
C ASP A 121 -3.76 13.83 -10.75
N LEU A 122 -3.88 14.67 -9.71
CA LEU A 122 -4.36 14.24 -8.40
C LEU A 122 -5.83 13.81 -8.46
N MET A 123 -6.70 14.61 -9.11
CA MET A 123 -8.11 14.26 -9.28
C MET A 123 -8.26 12.94 -10.06
N ARG A 124 -7.49 12.74 -11.14
CA ARG A 124 -7.49 11.48 -11.90
C ARG A 124 -7.08 10.29 -11.04
N ARG A 125 -6.09 10.43 -10.16
CA ARG A 125 -5.67 9.37 -9.23
C ARG A 125 -6.75 9.05 -8.20
N ILE A 126 -7.36 10.08 -7.58
CA ILE A 126 -8.45 9.90 -6.61
C ILE A 126 -9.62 9.16 -7.26
N ILE A 127 -10.06 9.61 -8.44
CA ILE A 127 -11.17 8.98 -9.16
C ILE A 127 -10.84 7.51 -9.46
N LYS A 128 -9.63 7.20 -9.94
CA LYS A 128 -9.19 5.83 -10.21
C LYS A 128 -9.21 4.93 -8.96
N GLU A 129 -8.74 5.44 -7.83
CA GLU A 129 -8.76 4.69 -6.56
C GLU A 129 -10.18 4.40 -6.09
N LEU A 130 -11.08 5.39 -6.15
CA LEU A 130 -12.49 5.21 -5.78
C LEU A 130 -13.18 4.14 -6.65
N HIS A 131 -12.90 4.12 -7.95
CA HIS A 131 -13.44 3.09 -8.85
C HIS A 131 -12.85 1.70 -8.63
N ARG A 132 -11.64 1.58 -8.06
CA ARG A 132 -11.07 0.28 -7.69
C ARG A 132 -11.84 -0.31 -6.51
N GLY A 133 -12.08 0.48 -5.47
CA GLY A 133 -12.84 0.03 -4.28
C GLY A 133 -14.27 -0.43 -4.60
N VAL A 134 -14.94 0.18 -5.58
CA VAL A 134 -16.29 -0.22 -6.00
C VAL A 134 -16.32 -1.60 -6.66
N ARG A 135 -15.28 -1.96 -7.44
CA ARG A 135 -15.24 -3.25 -8.14
C ARG A 135 -14.90 -4.41 -7.23
N ASP A 136 -14.09 -4.18 -6.21
CA ASP A 136 -13.74 -5.20 -5.22
C ASP A 136 -14.97 -5.56 -4.35
N ASN A 137 -15.86 -4.60 -4.06
CA ASN A 137 -17.11 -4.85 -3.33
C ASN A 137 -18.18 -5.59 -4.17
N ALA A 138 -18.19 -5.41 -5.50
CA ALA A 138 -19.18 -6.04 -6.38
C ALA A 138 -18.92 -7.54 -6.64
N LEU A 139 -17.73 -8.05 -6.32
CA LEU A 139 -17.35 -9.45 -6.51
C LEU A 139 -17.67 -10.34 -5.29
N GLY A 140 -18.21 -9.76 -4.21
CA GLY A 140 -18.60 -10.49 -2.99
C GLY A 140 -20.00 -11.11 -3.00
N ASP A 141 -20.87 -10.72 -3.94
CA ASP A 141 -22.30 -11.08 -3.93
C ASP A 141 -22.69 -12.23 -4.86
N THR A 142 -21.73 -13.05 -5.29
CA THR A 142 -22.06 -14.30 -6.01
C THR A 142 -22.14 -15.46 -5.00
N GLN A 143 -23.19 -15.43 -4.18
CA GLN A 143 -23.59 -16.59 -3.40
C GLN A 143 -24.21 -17.59 -4.38
N GLU A 144 -23.49 -18.68 -4.64
CA GLU A 144 -24.03 -19.86 -5.32
C GLU A 144 -25.31 -20.29 -4.59
N MET A 145 -26.42 -20.22 -5.30
CA MET A 145 -27.66 -20.89 -4.96
C MET A 145 -27.75 -22.08 -5.90
N ASP A 146 -27.42 -23.26 -5.39
CA ASP A 146 -27.97 -24.57 -5.79
C ASP A 146 -27.64 -25.60 -4.69
#